data_AF-A0A382LU34-F1
#
_entry.id   AF-A0A382LU34-F1
#
_cell.length_a   1.000
_cell.length_b   1.000
_cell.length_c   1.000
_cell.angle_alpha   90.00
_cell.angle_beta   90.00
_cell.angle_gamma   90.00
#
_symmetry.space_group_name_H-M   'P 1'
#
loop_
_entity.id
_entity.type
_entity.pdbx_description
1 polymer ?
#
loop_
_entity_poly.entity_id
_entity_poly.type
_entity_poly.pdbx_seq_one_letter_code
_entity_poly.pdbx_strand_id
1 'polypeptide(L)'
;MGEDVTYSGTIAAAMEGTLVGVPSIALSQSFANRKVMHWPTAEQHASDIIRRLVAIGWARDVLINVNFPDCLPGDVKGVEVTRQGRRDFSSLNIEQRIDARERPYYWIGFRPIQGQPEEGTDIRATEEGRIAITPLHLDLTENKALKQLKAAF
;
A
#
# COMPACT_ATOMS: atom_id res chain seq x y z
N MET A 1 0.72 0.74 1.73
CA MET A 1 0.35 -0.68 1.85
C MET A 1 -0.76 -0.82 2.87
N GLY A 2 -1.58 -1.85 2.74
CA GLY A 2 -2.73 -2.06 3.61
C GLY A 2 -3.66 -0.85 3.65
N GLU A 3 -4.05 -0.38 4.84
CA GLU A 3 -5.01 0.72 4.98
C GLU A 3 -4.46 2.09 4.58
N ASP A 4 -3.14 2.25 4.52
CA ASP A 4 -2.50 3.48 4.02
C ASP A 4 -2.86 3.76 2.56
N VAL A 5 -3.40 2.76 1.86
CA VAL A 5 -3.89 2.91 0.48
C VAL A 5 -4.90 4.05 0.36
N THR A 6 -5.82 4.16 1.31
CA THR A 6 -6.90 5.17 1.29
C THR A 6 -6.39 6.59 1.56
N TYR A 7 -5.24 6.73 2.22
CA TYR A 7 -4.64 8.02 2.58
C TYR A 7 -3.47 8.42 1.67
N SER A 8 -3.08 7.54 0.75
CA SER A 8 -1.89 7.71 -0.08
C SER A 8 -2.16 8.64 -1.27
N GLY A 9 -1.47 9.78 -1.31
CA GLY A 9 -1.48 10.66 -2.48
C GLY A 9 -0.93 9.98 -3.74
N THR A 10 0.04 9.07 -3.61
CA THR A 10 0.60 8.30 -4.74
C THR A 10 -0.45 7.40 -5.37
N ILE A 11 -1.25 6.73 -4.54
CA ILE A 11 -2.31 5.85 -5.05
C ILE A 11 -3.49 6.66 -5.54
N ALA A 12 -3.84 7.77 -4.87
CA ALA A 12 -4.88 8.68 -5.33
C ALA A 12 -4.61 9.17 -6.77
N ALA A 13 -3.35 9.51 -7.10
CA ALA A 13 -3.00 9.88 -8.48
C ALA A 13 -3.24 8.74 -9.49
N ALA A 14 -2.93 7.48 -9.11
CA ALA A 14 -3.21 6.32 -9.95
C ALA A 14 -4.72 6.01 -10.04
N MET A 15 -5.48 6.30 -8.98
CA MET A 15 -6.95 6.20 -9.01
C MET A 15 -7.53 7.20 -10.00
N GLU A 16 -7.09 8.46 -9.98
CA GLU A 16 -7.52 9.50 -10.93
C GLU A 16 -7.22 9.11 -12.38
N GLY A 17 -6.01 8.61 -12.66
CA GLY A 17 -5.67 8.10 -14.00
C GLY A 17 -6.60 6.97 -14.45
N THR A 18 -6.92 6.05 -13.53
CA THR A 18 -7.84 4.93 -13.79
C THR A 18 -9.26 5.42 -14.05
N LEU A 19 -9.74 6.41 -13.29
CA LEU A 19 -11.07 7.02 -13.46
C LEU A 19 -11.26 7.65 -14.85
N VAL A 20 -10.21 8.28 -15.40
CA VAL A 20 -10.25 8.82 -16.77
C VAL A 20 -10.00 7.77 -17.85
N GLY A 21 -9.82 6.50 -17.45
CA GLY A 21 -9.67 5.36 -18.36
C GLY A 21 -8.24 5.09 -18.82
N VAL A 22 -7.23 5.61 -18.12
CA VAL A 22 -5.82 5.35 -18.38
C VAL A 22 -5.32 4.24 -17.44
N PRO A 23 -4.76 3.13 -17.95
CA PRO A 23 -4.13 2.12 -17.11
C PRO A 23 -3.04 2.75 -16.23
N SER A 24 -3.18 2.63 -14.92
CA SER A 24 -2.36 3.36 -13.95
C SER A 24 -1.67 2.42 -12.96
N ILE A 25 -0.43 2.76 -12.61
CA ILE A 25 0.40 2.01 -11.65
C ILE A 25 0.93 2.99 -10.60
N ALA A 26 0.69 2.70 -9.32
CA ALA A 26 1.33 3.37 -8.21
C ALA A 26 2.59 2.58 -7.78
N LEU A 27 3.71 3.27 -7.60
CA LEU A 27 4.99 2.68 -7.22
C LEU A 27 5.45 3.30 -5.90
N SER A 28 5.83 2.48 -4.92
CA SER A 28 6.31 2.95 -3.61
C SER A 28 7.53 2.16 -3.14
N GLN A 29 8.56 2.85 -2.66
CA GLN A 29 9.73 2.24 -2.02
C GLN A 29 9.52 2.20 -0.51
N SER A 30 9.55 1.02 0.08
CA SER A 30 9.51 0.87 1.54
C SER A 30 10.83 1.29 2.16
N PHE A 31 10.77 1.80 3.38
CA PHE A 31 11.93 2.20 4.16
C PHE A 31 11.64 2.03 5.65
N ALA A 32 12.63 1.58 6.42
CA ALA A 32 12.62 1.61 7.88
C ALA A 32 13.13 2.95 8.42
N ASN A 33 14.03 3.62 7.67
CA ASN A 33 14.62 4.90 8.04
C ASN A 33 14.58 5.87 6.85
N ARG A 34 13.88 7.00 6.98
CA ARG A 34 13.78 8.01 5.92
C ARG A 34 15.13 8.57 5.46
N LYS A 35 16.18 8.48 6.29
CA LYS A 35 17.53 8.92 5.93
C LYS A 35 18.27 7.91 5.04
N VAL A 36 17.81 6.66 5.00
CA VAL A 36 18.43 5.57 4.26
C VAL A 36 17.33 4.91 3.42
N MET A 37 17.13 5.43 2.22
CA MET A 37 16.17 4.89 1.27
C MET A 37 16.90 4.09 0.19
N HIS A 38 16.53 2.84 0.01
CA HIS A 38 17.05 1.98 -1.04
C HIS A 38 16.36 2.24 -2.40
N TRP A 39 16.39 3.48 -2.89
CA TRP A 39 15.88 3.83 -4.23
C TRP A 39 16.43 2.98 -5.38
N PRO A 40 17.71 2.55 -5.36
CA PRO A 40 18.24 1.66 -6.40
C PRO A 40 17.42 0.38 -6.57
N THR A 41 16.72 -0.09 -5.53
CA THR A 41 15.88 -1.30 -5.59
C THR A 41 14.68 -1.09 -6.48
N ALA A 42 13.94 0.00 -6.29
CA ALA A 42 12.88 0.38 -7.22
C ALA A 42 13.44 0.64 -8.62
N GLU A 43 14.54 1.37 -8.76
CA GLU A 43 15.14 1.70 -10.07
C GLU A 43 15.53 0.46 -10.88
N GLN A 44 16.13 -0.54 -10.22
CA GLN A 44 16.56 -1.77 -10.88
C GLN A 44 15.37 -2.64 -11.33
N HIS A 45 14.32 -2.75 -10.52
CA HIS A 45 13.26 -3.73 -10.74
C HIS A 45 12.01 -3.16 -11.43
N ALA A 46 11.72 -1.86 -11.29
CA ALA A 46 10.47 -1.26 -11.75
C ALA A 46 10.25 -1.38 -13.27
N SER A 47 11.29 -1.16 -14.08
CA SER A 47 11.16 -1.15 -15.55
C SER A 47 10.66 -2.49 -16.11
N ASP A 48 11.23 -3.61 -15.65
CA ASP A 48 10.81 -4.94 -16.08
C ASP A 48 9.39 -5.28 -15.57
N ILE A 49 9.09 -4.95 -14.32
CA ILE A 49 7.75 -5.14 -13.75
C ILE A 49 6.69 -4.38 -14.54
N ILE A 50 6.93 -3.09 -14.82
CA ILE A 50 5.98 -2.25 -15.58
C ILE A 50 5.77 -2.82 -16.98
N ARG A 51 6.84 -3.23 -17.68
CA ARG A 51 6.73 -3.83 -19.02
C ARG A 51 5.87 -5.10 -19.00
N ARG A 52 6.09 -5.98 -18.02
CA ARG A 52 5.30 -7.20 -17.87
C ARG A 52 3.84 -6.91 -17.55
N LEU A 53 3.57 -5.99 -16.62
CA LEU A 53 2.22 -5.58 -16.28
C LEU A 53 1.47 -5.03 -17.50
N VAL A 54 2.08 -4.09 -18.22
CA VAL A 54 1.48 -3.49 -19.42
C VAL A 54 1.22 -4.53 -20.51
N ALA A 55 2.12 -5.51 -20.68
CA ALA A 55 1.94 -6.59 -21.65
C ALA A 55 0.80 -7.54 -21.27
N ILE A 56 0.58 -7.80 -19.97
CA ILE A 56 -0.53 -8.63 -19.48
C ILE A 56 -1.86 -7.87 -19.62
N GLY A 57 -1.87 -6.58 -19.29
CA GLY A 57 -3.08 -5.76 -19.23
C GLY A 57 -3.96 -6.09 -18.01
N TRP A 58 -4.95 -5.25 -17.75
CA TRP A 58 -5.93 -5.44 -16.67
C TRP A 58 -7.22 -4.69 -16.97
N ALA A 59 -8.26 -4.93 -16.15
CA ALA A 59 -9.56 -4.30 -16.31
C ALA A 59 -9.51 -2.77 -16.14
N ARG A 60 -10.40 -2.05 -16.81
CA ARG A 60 -10.38 -0.57 -16.88
C ARG A 60 -10.56 0.12 -15.53
N ASP A 61 -11.25 -0.52 -14.60
CA ASP A 61 -11.60 -0.05 -13.26
C ASP A 61 -10.61 -0.52 -12.18
N VAL A 62 -9.46 -1.07 -12.61
CA VAL A 62 -8.38 -1.56 -11.75
C VAL A 62 -7.13 -0.71 -11.95
N LEU A 63 -6.48 -0.39 -10.84
CA LEU A 63 -5.11 0.14 -10.81
C LEU A 63 -4.17 -0.87 -10.16
N ILE A 64 -2.88 -0.79 -10.49
CA ILE A 64 -1.88 -1.67 -9.89
C ILE A 64 -1.05 -0.89 -8.87
N ASN A 65 -1.00 -1.38 -7.64
CA ASN A 65 -0.14 -0.84 -6.59
C ASN A 65 1.08 -1.75 -6.41
N VAL A 66 2.28 -1.20 -6.53
CA VAL A 66 3.55 -1.93 -6.42
C VAL A 66 4.38 -1.35 -5.27
N ASN A 67 4.82 -2.22 -4.36
CA ASN A 67 5.65 -1.84 -3.22
C ASN A 67 6.97 -2.61 -3.27
N PHE A 68 8.08 -1.88 -3.26
CA PHE A 68 9.43 -2.43 -3.23
C PHE A 68 9.89 -2.60 -1.77
N PRO A 69 10.58 -3.70 -1.43
CA PRO A 69 11.09 -3.94 -0.08
C PRO A 69 12.26 -3.03 0.27
N ASP A 70 12.46 -2.81 1.57
CA ASP A 70 13.58 -2.02 2.10
C ASP A 70 14.86 -2.85 2.18
N CYS A 71 15.41 -3.23 1.04
CA CYS A 71 16.68 -3.95 0.93
C CYS A 71 17.46 -3.48 -0.30
N LEU A 72 18.70 -3.93 -0.45
CA LEU A 72 19.47 -3.67 -1.67
C LEU A 72 18.88 -4.44 -2.86
N PRO A 73 19.14 -3.99 -4.10
CA PRO A 73 18.52 -4.61 -5.27
C PRO A 73 18.80 -6.11 -5.43
N GLY A 74 20.00 -6.55 -5.05
CA GLY A 74 20.42 -7.96 -5.09
C GLY A 74 19.81 -8.85 -4.01
N ASP A 75 19.23 -8.24 -2.96
CA ASP A 75 18.63 -8.94 -1.82
C ASP A 75 17.12 -9.15 -1.99
N VAL A 76 16.54 -8.66 -3.09
CA VAL A 76 15.13 -8.88 -3.42
C VAL A 76 14.89 -10.37 -3.66
N LYS A 77 14.03 -10.98 -2.85
CA LYS A 77 13.78 -12.43 -2.88
C LYS A 77 12.77 -12.88 -3.94
N GLY A 78 12.16 -11.94 -4.65
CA GLY A 78 11.21 -12.22 -5.73
C GLY A 78 10.07 -11.21 -5.80
N VAL A 79 9.06 -11.54 -6.62
CA VAL A 79 7.82 -10.78 -6.80
C VAL A 79 6.66 -11.63 -6.33
N GLU A 80 5.71 -11.03 -5.62
CA GLU A 80 4.48 -11.68 -5.15
C GLU A 80 3.26 -10.86 -5.58
N VAL A 81 2.28 -11.52 -6.20
CA VAL A 81 0.95 -10.93 -6.40
C VAL A 81 0.16 -11.11 -5.10
N THR A 82 -0.31 -10.01 -4.56
CA THR A 82 -0.82 -9.93 -3.18
C THR A 82 -2.23 -9.37 -3.14
N ARG A 83 -2.90 -9.57 -2.00
CA ARG A 83 -4.07 -8.78 -1.61
C ARG A 83 -3.66 -7.62 -0.70
N GLN A 84 -4.50 -6.61 -0.60
CA GLN A 84 -4.34 -5.53 0.37
C GLN A 84 -4.38 -6.10 1.80
N GLY A 85 -3.31 -5.86 2.55
CA GLY A 85 -3.23 -6.21 3.97
C GLY A 85 -4.09 -5.28 4.84
N ARG A 86 -4.12 -5.57 6.14
CA ARG A 86 -4.70 -4.67 7.15
C ARG A 86 -3.66 -4.47 8.24
N ARG A 87 -3.53 -3.23 8.72
CA ARG A 87 -2.67 -2.93 9.85
C ARG A 87 -3.52 -3.07 11.12
N ASP A 88 -2.87 -3.45 12.21
CA ASP A 88 -3.54 -3.40 13.50
C ASP A 88 -3.59 -1.94 13.99
N PHE A 89 -4.79 -1.36 13.99
CA PHE A 89 -5.05 -0.01 14.52
C PHE A 89 -4.87 0.10 16.04
N SER A 90 -4.64 -1.01 16.76
CA SER A 90 -4.20 -0.97 18.16
C SER A 90 -2.92 -0.15 18.37
N SER A 91 -2.17 0.11 17.28
CA SER A 91 -0.99 0.95 17.26
C SER A 91 -1.25 2.46 17.27
N LEU A 92 -2.49 2.93 17.08
CA LEU A 92 -2.81 4.37 17.08
C LEU A 92 -2.45 4.97 18.45
N ASN A 93 -1.58 5.97 18.44
CA ASN A 93 -1.09 6.66 19.64
C ASN A 93 -1.36 8.15 19.50
N ILE A 94 -2.20 8.68 20.39
CA ILE A 94 -2.46 10.11 20.50
C ILE A 94 -1.62 10.63 21.68
N GLU A 95 -0.58 11.40 21.36
CA GLU A 95 0.30 11.98 22.36
C GLU A 95 -0.08 13.44 22.61
N GLN A 96 -0.56 13.73 23.81
CA GLN A 96 -0.79 15.12 24.23
C GLN A 96 0.55 15.77 24.60
N ARG A 97 0.74 16.99 24.12
CA ARG A 97 1.86 17.87 24.47
C ARG A 97 1.33 19.25 24.83
N ILE A 98 2.19 20.06 25.45
CA ILE A 98 1.88 21.44 25.83
C ILE A 98 2.90 22.34 25.12
N ASP A 99 2.42 23.39 24.46
CA ASP A 99 3.30 24.36 23.81
C ASP A 99 3.90 25.36 24.81
N ALA A 100 4.82 26.22 24.36
CA ALA A 100 5.47 27.22 25.22
C ALA A 100 4.50 28.29 25.78
N ARG A 101 3.24 28.31 25.34
CA ARG A 101 2.18 29.23 25.79
C ARG A 101 1.12 28.50 26.63
N GLU A 102 1.46 27.32 27.16
CA GLU A 102 0.60 26.46 27.98
C GLU A 102 -0.66 25.94 27.26
N ARG A 103 -0.66 25.90 25.93
CA ARG A 103 -1.80 25.39 25.16
C ARG A 103 -1.59 23.90 24.84
N PRO A 104 -2.58 23.04 25.11
CA PRO A 104 -2.50 21.63 24.74
C PRO A 104 -2.58 21.45 23.22
N TYR A 105 -1.81 20.51 22.70
CA TYR A 105 -1.88 20.04 21.32
C TYR A 105 -1.61 18.53 21.27
N TYR A 106 -1.97 17.88 20.16
CA TYR A 106 -1.93 16.43 20.04
C TYR A 106 -1.17 16.00 18.80
N TRP A 107 -0.25 15.05 18.96
CA TRP A 107 0.35 14.31 17.86
C TRP A 107 -0.39 12.99 17.67
N ILE A 108 -0.84 12.75 16.44
CA ILE A 108 -1.32 11.45 16.03
C ILE A 108 -0.13 10.71 15.42
N GLY A 109 0.25 9.60 16.06
CA GLY A 109 1.29 8.71 15.57
C GLY A 109 0.83 7.27 15.62
N PHE A 110 1.60 6.39 15.00
CA PHE A 110 1.41 4.95 15.08
C PHE A 110 2.63 4.36 15.78
N ARG A 111 2.40 3.49 16.77
CA ARG A 111 3.46 2.66 17.34
C ARG A 111 3.85 1.56 16.35
N PRO A 112 5.08 1.06 16.36
CA PRO A 112 5.41 -0.18 15.66
C PRO A 112 4.46 -1.29 16.15
N ILE A 113 3.70 -1.87 15.23
CA ILE A 113 2.79 -2.98 15.54
C ILE A 113 3.65 -4.20 15.85
N GLN A 114 3.37 -4.90 16.94
CA GLN A 114 3.88 -6.24 17.20
C GLN A 114 2.90 -7.25 16.59
N GLY A 115 3.30 -7.95 15.54
CA GLY A 115 2.49 -8.98 14.91
C GLY A 115 3.08 -9.43 13.57
N GLN A 116 2.70 -10.62 13.12
CA GLN A 116 3.01 -11.06 11.77
C GLN A 116 1.81 -10.76 10.85
N PRO A 117 1.99 -9.95 9.80
CA PRO A 117 0.96 -9.78 8.79
C PRO A 117 0.60 -11.11 8.13
N GLU A 118 -0.64 -11.24 7.69
CA GLU A 118 -1.16 -12.45 7.08
C GLU A 118 -0.42 -12.79 5.77
N GLU A 119 -0.23 -14.09 5.50
CA GLU A 119 0.33 -14.55 4.23
C GLU A 119 -0.51 -14.08 3.03
N GLY A 120 0.18 -13.82 1.91
CA GLY A 120 -0.42 -13.30 0.68
C GLY A 120 -0.74 -11.80 0.69
N THR A 121 -0.41 -11.08 1.77
CA THR A 121 -0.63 -9.62 1.86
C THR A 121 0.56 -8.81 1.38
N ASP A 122 0.28 -7.60 0.90
CA ASP A 122 1.30 -6.64 0.48
C ASP A 122 2.30 -6.29 1.60
N ILE A 123 1.81 -6.16 2.83
CA ILE A 123 2.65 -5.94 4.02
C ILE A 123 3.59 -7.12 4.23
N ARG A 124 3.07 -8.36 4.27
CA ARG A 124 3.87 -9.56 4.53
C ARG A 124 4.94 -9.78 3.46
N ALA A 125 4.57 -9.66 2.19
CA ALA A 125 5.49 -9.84 1.07
C ALA A 125 6.67 -8.87 1.17
N THR A 126 6.38 -7.61 1.47
CA THR A 126 7.40 -6.56 1.57
C THR A 126 8.32 -6.75 2.78
N GLU A 127 7.78 -7.16 3.94
CA GLU A 127 8.58 -7.51 5.13
C GLU A 127 9.49 -8.73 4.89
N GLU A 128 9.07 -9.67 4.05
CA GLU A 128 9.88 -10.84 3.69
C GLU A 128 10.93 -10.54 2.60
N GLY A 129 11.00 -9.30 2.10
CA GLY A 129 11.97 -8.89 1.08
C GLY A 129 11.51 -9.20 -0.35
N ARG A 130 10.20 -9.37 -0.58
CA ARG A 130 9.60 -9.53 -1.91
C ARG A 130 8.95 -8.24 -2.38
N ILE A 131 8.91 -8.02 -3.68
CA ILE A 131 8.15 -6.92 -4.30
C ILE A 131 6.68 -7.32 -4.31
N ALA A 132 5.83 -6.51 -3.68
CA ALA A 132 4.40 -6.75 -3.63
C ALA A 132 3.70 -6.05 -4.80
N ILE A 133 2.87 -6.80 -5.55
CA ILE A 133 1.99 -6.27 -6.59
C ILE A 133 0.54 -6.53 -6.17
N THR A 134 -0.25 -5.47 -5.99
CA THR A 134 -1.64 -5.55 -5.54
C THR A 134 -2.56 -4.88 -6.56
N PRO A 135 -3.45 -5.63 -7.24
CA PRO A 135 -4.51 -5.02 -8.04
C PRO A 135 -5.58 -4.43 -7.10
N LEU A 136 -5.97 -3.18 -7.33
CA LEU A 136 -6.96 -2.46 -6.53
C LEU A 136 -8.10 -1.99 -7.42
N HIS A 137 -9.34 -2.25 -7.00
CA HIS A 137 -10.54 -1.75 -7.67
C HIS A 137 -10.91 -0.36 -7.15
N LEU A 138 -11.54 0.43 -8.02
CA LEU A 138 -12.18 1.69 -7.63
C LEU A 138 -13.58 1.49 -7.03
N ASP A 139 -14.26 0.39 -7.39
CA ASP A 139 -15.56 0.04 -6.81
C ASP A 139 -15.37 -0.55 -5.41
N LEU A 140 -15.82 0.21 -4.40
CA LEU A 140 -15.75 -0.18 -3.00
C LEU A 140 -16.98 -0.97 -2.52
N THR A 141 -17.88 -1.35 -3.43
CA THR A 141 -19.10 -2.10 -3.10
C THR A 141 -18.75 -3.46 -2.48
N GLU A 142 -19.00 -3.63 -1.18
CA GLU A 142 -18.82 -4.91 -0.50
C GLU A 142 -19.98 -5.85 -0.87
N ASN A 143 -19.69 -6.79 -1.77
CA ASN A 143 -20.70 -7.62 -2.40
C ASN A 143 -21.42 -8.59 -1.45
N LYS A 144 -20.83 -8.96 -0.29
CA LYS A 144 -21.50 -9.83 0.70
C LYS A 144 -22.56 -9.04 1.46
N ALA A 145 -22.23 -7.83 1.92
CA ALA A 145 -23.12 -6.90 2.57
C ALA A 145 -24.24 -6.47 1.63
N LEU A 146 -23.92 -6.16 0.36
CA LEU A 146 -24.93 -5.84 -0.65
C LEU A 146 -25.98 -6.95 -0.80
N LYS A 147 -25.56 -8.22 -0.84
CA LYS A 147 -26.46 -9.38 -0.91
C LYS A 147 -27.34 -9.50 0.35
N GLN A 148 -26.76 -9.29 1.53
CA GLN A 148 -27.51 -9.32 2.79
C GLN A 148 -28.58 -8.23 2.85
N LEU A 149 -28.24 -7.00 2.44
CA LEU A 149 -29.17 -5.87 2.41
C LEU A 149 -30.31 -6.11 1.41
N LYS A 150 -30.01 -6.63 0.21
CA LYS A 150 -31.02 -7.01 -0.79
C LYS A 150 -31.96 -8.14 -0.36
N ALA A 151 -31.55 -8.95 0.61
CA ALA A 151 -32.41 -10.00 1.16
C ALA A 151 -33.30 -9.49 2.30
N ALA A 152 -32.93 -8.37 2.93
CA ALA A 152 -33.64 -7.77 4.06
C ALA A 152 -34.68 -6.72 3.66
N PHE A 153 -34.52 -6.08 2.49
CA PHE A 153 -35.40 -5.06 1.91
C PHE A 153 -35.84 -5.47 0.52
#